data_AF-A0A073KFI7-F1
#
_entry.id   AF-A0A073KFI7-F1
#
_cell.length_a   1.000
_cell.length_b   1.000
_cell.length_c   1.000
_cell.angle_alpha   90.00
_cell.angle_beta   90.00
_cell.angle_gamma   90.00
#
_symmetry.space_group_name_H-M   'P 1'
#
loop_
_entity.id
_entity.type
_entity.pdbx_description
1 polymer ?
#
loop_
_entity_poly.entity_id
_entity_poly.type
_entity_poly.pdbx_seq_one_letter_code
_entity_poly.pdbx_strand_id
1 'polypeptide(L)'
;MFIGLAGGIAVGGGYVAFLSVLGVIPRLAQVTRSGHCIHYYEWAVMSGALVGAWCSLRDTTFMTSQYLLIIIGLLCGTFVGMLAAALTEVLNVLPVLAKRVGVDGKIVILLIALVLGKVLGSLFHWIYFAK
;
A
#
# COMPACT_ATOMS: atom_id res chain seq x y z
N MET A 1 -13.67 26.68 5.44
CA MET A 1 -14.48 25.69 4.70
C MET A 1 -13.75 25.14 3.47
N PHE A 2 -13.30 25.98 2.53
CA PHE A 2 -12.61 25.54 1.31
C PHE A 2 -11.31 24.75 1.54
N ILE A 3 -10.50 25.12 2.53
CA ILE A 3 -9.24 24.42 2.84
C ILE A 3 -9.50 22.99 3.35
N GLY A 4 -10.53 22.81 4.18
CA GLY A 4 -10.92 21.49 4.69
C GLY A 4 -11.48 20.58 3.59
N LEU A 5 -12.27 21.14 2.68
CA LEU A 5 -12.80 20.40 1.53
C LEU A 5 -11.70 20.05 0.52
N ALA A 6 -10.78 20.97 0.24
CA ALA A 6 -9.60 20.71 -0.59
C ALA A 6 -8.68 19.64 0.02
N GLY A 7 -8.44 19.71 1.34
CA GLY A 7 -7.68 18.69 2.05
C GLY A 7 -8.35 17.33 2.02
N GLY A 8 -9.67 17.27 2.22
CA GLY A 8 -10.44 16.02 2.16
C GLY A 8 -10.39 15.37 0.77
N ILE A 9 -10.55 16.16 -0.30
CA ILE A 9 -10.46 15.65 -1.68
C ILE A 9 -9.02 15.18 -1.99
N ALA A 10 -8.00 15.92 -1.57
CA ALA A 10 -6.60 15.55 -1.77
C ALA A 10 -6.24 14.24 -1.05
N VAL A 11 -6.62 14.11 0.23
CA VAL A 11 -6.34 12.91 1.04
C VAL A 11 -7.15 11.70 0.54
N GLY A 12 -8.44 11.88 0.26
CA GLY A 12 -9.30 10.82 -0.25
C GLY A 12 -8.85 10.32 -1.63
N GLY A 13 -8.53 11.25 -2.54
CA GLY A 13 -7.98 10.91 -3.86
C GLY A 13 -6.63 10.21 -3.77
N GLY A 14 -5.74 10.67 -2.88
CA GLY A 14 -4.45 10.02 -2.63
C GLY A 14 -4.60 8.62 -2.06
N TYR A 15 -5.53 8.41 -1.14
CA TYR A 15 -5.80 7.10 -0.54
C TYR A 15 -6.29 6.07 -1.56
N VAL A 16 -7.28 6.44 -2.39
CA VAL A 16 -7.80 5.57 -3.45
C VAL A 16 -6.74 5.28 -4.50
N ALA A 17 -6.00 6.30 -4.95
CA ALA A 17 -4.92 6.14 -5.92
C ALA A 17 -3.82 5.19 -5.40
N PHE A 18 -3.44 5.32 -4.13
CA PHE A 18 -2.44 4.45 -3.49
C PHE A 18 -2.88 2.99 -3.47
N LEU A 19 -4.11 2.70 -3.03
CA LEU A 19 -4.63 1.33 -2.96
C LEU A 19 -4.77 0.68 -4.34
N SER A 20 -5.16 1.46 -5.35
CA SER A 20 -5.29 1.00 -6.73
C SER A 20 -3.92 0.75 -7.39
N VAL A 21 -2.93 1.63 -7.19
CA VAL A 21 -1.58 1.47 -7.75
C VAL A 21 -0.85 0.27 -7.15
N LEU A 22 -1.00 0.03 -5.85
CA LEU A 22 -0.44 -1.17 -5.22
C LEU A 22 -1.19 -2.44 -5.63
N GLY A 23 -2.38 -2.34 -6.20
CA GLY A 23 -3.16 -3.51 -6.60
C GLY A 23 -3.79 -4.25 -5.42
N VAL A 24 -4.08 -3.57 -4.31
CA VAL A 24 -4.76 -4.19 -3.15
C VAL A 24 -6.15 -4.69 -3.55
N ILE A 25 -6.91 -3.86 -4.27
CA ILE A 25 -8.27 -4.15 -4.73
C ILE A 25 -8.31 -5.34 -5.72
N PRO A 26 -7.52 -5.36 -6.82
CA PRO A 26 -7.53 -6.50 -7.74
C PRO A 26 -7.06 -7.79 -7.07
N ARG A 27 -6.13 -7.71 -6.11
CA ARG A 27 -5.62 -8.89 -5.39
C ARG A 27 -6.67 -9.47 -4.43
N LEU A 28 -7.46 -8.64 -3.75
CA LEU A 28 -8.64 -9.08 -2.99
C LEU A 28 -9.63 -9.82 -3.90
N ALA A 29 -9.97 -9.22 -5.04
CA ALA A 29 -10.90 -9.81 -6.00
C ALA A 29 -10.41 -11.15 -6.57
N GLN A 30 -9.10 -11.28 -6.82
CA GLN A 30 -8.47 -12.53 -7.27
C GLN A 30 -8.51 -13.62 -6.20
N VAL A 31 -8.16 -13.30 -4.95
CA VAL A 31 -8.18 -14.28 -3.83
C VAL A 31 -9.60 -14.81 -3.59
N THR A 32 -10.62 -13.95 -3.69
CA THR A 32 -12.03 -14.37 -3.54
C THR A 32 -12.62 -14.99 -4.81
N ARG A 33 -11.83 -15.16 -5.89
CA ARG A 33 -12.28 -15.65 -7.21
C ARG A 33 -13.52 -14.93 -7.76
N SER A 34 -13.68 -13.65 -7.42
CA SER A 34 -14.82 -12.80 -7.84
C SER A 34 -14.34 -11.56 -8.57
N GLY A 35 -13.65 -11.77 -9.69
CA GLY A 35 -13.16 -10.68 -10.55
C GLY A 35 -14.26 -9.79 -11.16
N HIS A 36 -15.53 -10.23 -11.13
CA HIS A 36 -16.66 -9.46 -11.66
C HIS A 36 -17.22 -8.43 -10.66
N CYS A 37 -16.87 -8.52 -9.37
CA CYS A 37 -17.44 -7.70 -8.30
C CYS A 37 -16.45 -6.69 -7.71
N ILE A 38 -15.51 -6.16 -8.51
CA ILE A 38 -14.48 -5.20 -8.05
C ILE A 38 -15.11 -3.96 -7.40
N HIS A 39 -16.25 -3.50 -7.92
CA HIS A 39 -16.93 -2.31 -7.42
C HIS A 39 -17.39 -2.46 -5.96
N TYR A 40 -17.83 -3.65 -5.56
CA TYR A 40 -18.23 -3.91 -4.17
C TYR A 40 -17.05 -3.82 -3.20
N TYR A 41 -15.85 -4.23 -3.63
CA TYR A 41 -14.63 -4.09 -2.83
C TYR A 41 -14.21 -2.62 -2.70
N GLU A 42 -14.33 -1.83 -3.77
CA GLU A 42 -14.10 -0.38 -3.70
C GLU A 42 -15.04 0.28 -2.68
N TRP A 43 -16.34 -0.02 -2.75
CA TRP A 43 -17.31 0.51 -1.78
C TRP A 43 -17.05 0.04 -0.35
N ALA A 44 -16.61 -1.20 -0.15
CA ALA A 44 -16.22 -1.71 1.18
C ALA A 44 -15.01 -0.95 1.76
N VAL A 45 -13.99 -0.68 0.94
CA VAL A 45 -12.82 0.10 1.36
C VAL A 45 -13.20 1.55 1.65
N MET A 46 -14.01 2.17 0.78
CA MET A 46 -14.45 3.57 0.94
C MET A 46 -15.31 3.75 2.19
N SER A 47 -16.26 2.85 2.43
CA SER A 47 -17.08 2.86 3.65
C SER A 47 -16.22 2.63 4.90
N GLY A 48 -15.26 1.72 4.86
CA GLY A 48 -14.30 1.51 5.95
C GLY A 48 -13.47 2.76 6.27
N ALA A 49 -12.97 3.45 5.24
CA ALA A 49 -12.23 4.71 5.39
C ALA A 49 -13.10 5.83 5.96
N LEU A 50 -14.35 5.96 5.50
CA LEU A 50 -15.31 6.94 6.04
C LEU A 50 -15.62 6.68 7.51
N VAL A 51 -15.93 5.42 7.88
CA VAL A 51 -16.20 5.03 9.26
C VAL A 51 -14.96 5.23 10.13
N GLY A 52 -13.77 4.86 9.64
CA GLY A 52 -12.51 5.05 10.34
C GLY A 52 -12.17 6.52 10.59
N ALA A 53 -12.35 7.38 9.57
CA ALA A 53 -12.19 8.82 9.71
C ALA A 53 -13.18 9.40 10.73
N TRP A 54 -14.46 9.03 10.64
CA TRP A 54 -15.48 9.48 11.60
C TRP A 54 -15.18 9.05 13.03
N CYS A 55 -14.72 7.81 13.22
CA CYS A 55 -14.30 7.27 14.51
C CYS A 55 -13.09 8.04 15.08
N SER A 56 -12.08 8.30 14.22
CA SER A 56 -10.88 9.05 14.58
C SER A 56 -11.18 10.49 15.00
N LEU A 57 -12.14 11.15 14.33
CA LEU A 57 -12.56 12.52 14.66
C LEU A 57 -13.29 12.63 16.00
N ARG A 58 -13.90 11.54 16.49
CA ARG A 58 -14.61 11.53 17.77
C ARG A 58 -13.71 11.13 18.96
N ASP A 59 -12.42 10.85 18.73
CA ASP A 59 -11.51 10.27 19.74
C ASP A 59 -12.21 9.16 20.56
N THR A 60 -12.96 8.30 19.86
CA THR A 60 -13.83 7.33 20.54
C THR A 60 -12.96 6.23 21.12
N THR A 61 -12.65 6.31 22.41
CA THR A 61 -12.01 5.22 23.14
C THR A 61 -13.05 4.13 23.36
N PHE A 62 -13.16 3.20 22.40
CA PHE A 62 -13.95 2.00 22.60
C PHE A 62 -13.28 1.13 23.68
N MET A 63 -13.99 0.86 24.77
CA MET A 63 -13.62 -0.23 25.70
C MET A 63 -13.96 -1.56 25.03
N THR A 64 -13.15 -1.93 24.04
CA THR A 64 -13.37 -3.12 23.23
C THR A 64 -12.99 -4.37 24.00
N SER A 65 -13.87 -5.37 23.99
CA SER A 65 -13.62 -6.69 24.59
C SER A 65 -12.38 -7.35 23.98
N GLN A 66 -11.56 -8.00 24.80
CA GLN A 66 -10.28 -8.63 24.40
C GLN A 66 -10.43 -9.60 23.20
N TYR A 67 -11.58 -10.24 23.05
CA TYR A 67 -11.88 -11.12 21.90
C TYR A 67 -12.03 -10.37 20.57
N LEU A 68 -12.60 -9.16 20.59
CA LEU A 68 -12.73 -8.32 19.40
C LEU A 68 -11.37 -7.78 18.94
N LEU A 69 -10.45 -7.49 19.88
CA LEU A 69 -9.08 -7.09 19.54
C LEU A 69 -8.34 -8.15 18.73
N ILE A 70 -8.55 -9.44 19.04
CA ILE A 70 -7.91 -10.54 18.30
C ILE A 70 -8.36 -10.53 16.84
N ILE A 71 -9.67 -10.41 16.59
CA ILE A 71 -10.23 -10.39 15.23
C ILE A 71 -9.73 -9.16 14.47
N ILE A 72 -9.77 -7.97 15.09
CA ILE A 72 -9.30 -6.73 14.47
C ILE A 72 -7.80 -6.80 14.18
N GLY A 73 -7.00 -7.35 15.09
CA GLY A 73 -5.57 -7.56 14.90
C GLY A 73 -5.26 -8.49 13.74
N LEU A 74 -6.04 -9.57 13.59
CA LEU A 74 -5.89 -10.51 12.49
C LEU A 74 -6.24 -9.85 11.14
N LEU A 75 -7.32 -9.07 11.09
CA LEU A 75 -7.71 -8.29 9.91
C LEU A 75 -6.68 -7.21 9.55
N CYS A 76 -6.09 -6.55 10.54
CA CYS A 76 -5.01 -5.60 10.31
C CYS A 76 -3.76 -6.31 9.77
N GLY A 77 -3.41 -7.47 10.34
CA GLY A 77 -2.31 -8.31 9.88
C GLY A 77 -2.50 -8.78 8.44
N THR A 78 -3.71 -9.18 8.04
CA THR A 78 -3.99 -9.60 6.66
C THR A 78 -3.90 -8.43 5.68
N PHE A 79 -4.36 -7.24 6.08
CA PHE A 79 -4.21 -6.03 5.28
C PHE A 79 -2.74 -5.64 5.07
N VAL A 80 -1.95 -5.60 6.15
CA VAL A 80 -0.50 -5.31 6.07
C VAL A 80 0.23 -6.37 5.27
N GLY A 81 -0.10 -7.66 5.46
CA GLY A 81 0.47 -8.76 4.68
C GLY A 81 0.16 -8.63 3.19
N MET A 82 -1.05 -8.20 2.84
CA MET A 82 -1.42 -7.92 1.45
C MET A 82 -0.63 -6.75 0.87
N LEU A 83 -0.49 -5.65 1.62
CA LEU A 83 0.32 -4.50 1.19
C LEU A 83 1.78 -4.89 0.95
N ALA A 84 2.37 -5.66 1.87
CA ALA A 84 3.75 -6.15 1.73
C ALA A 84 3.91 -7.02 0.48
N ALA A 85 2.98 -7.95 0.26
CA ALA A 85 3.04 -8.85 -0.88
C ALA A 85 2.72 -8.12 -2.21
N ALA A 86 1.91 -7.07 -2.18
CA ALA A 86 1.64 -6.19 -3.33
C ALA A 86 2.90 -5.40 -3.71
N LEU A 87 3.60 -4.85 -2.71
CA LEU A 87 4.85 -4.13 -2.91
C LEU A 87 5.91 -5.03 -3.55
N THR A 88 6.04 -6.29 -3.11
CA THR A 88 7.00 -7.23 -3.70
C THR A 88 6.63 -7.62 -5.13
N GLU A 89 5.35 -7.71 -5.47
CA GLU A 89 4.91 -7.95 -6.86
C GLU A 89 5.29 -6.77 -7.76
N VAL A 90 4.99 -5.53 -7.35
CA VAL A 90 5.37 -4.33 -8.13
C VAL A 90 6.89 -4.23 -8.28
N LEU A 91 7.65 -4.53 -7.22
CA LEU A 91 9.12 -4.56 -7.28
C LEU A 91 9.64 -5.64 -8.23
N ASN A 92 8.98 -6.80 -8.30
CA ASN A 92 9.33 -7.88 -9.20
C ASN A 92 8.93 -7.61 -10.66
N VAL A 93 7.96 -6.70 -10.89
CA VAL A 93 7.57 -6.24 -12.23
C VAL A 93 8.63 -5.34 -12.86
N LEU A 94 9.40 -4.55 -12.08
CA LEU A 94 10.46 -3.68 -12.61
C LEU A 94 11.53 -4.45 -13.41
N PRO A 95 12.12 -5.56 -12.90
CA PRO A 95 13.02 -6.41 -13.69
C PRO A 95 12.34 -7.04 -14.92
N VAL A 96 11.07 -7.46 -14.79
CA VAL A 96 10.33 -8.09 -15.89
C VAL A 96 10.08 -7.11 -17.03
N LEU A 97 9.70 -5.87 -16.71
CA LEU A 97 9.56 -4.79 -17.68
C LEU A 97 10.90 -4.47 -18.34
N ALA A 98 11.99 -4.38 -17.56
CA ALA A 98 13.32 -4.18 -18.10
C ALA A 98 13.73 -5.29 -19.11
N LYS A 99 13.41 -6.55 -18.80
CA LYS A 99 13.60 -7.66 -19.75
C LYS A 99 12.73 -7.50 -21.00
N ARG A 100 11.44 -7.16 -20.84
CA ARG A 100 10.50 -6.97 -21.97
C ARG A 100 10.86 -5.82 -22.90
N VAL A 101 11.61 -4.82 -22.43
CA VAL A 101 12.13 -3.71 -23.27
C VAL A 101 13.34 -4.15 -24.12
N GLY A 102 13.71 -5.44 -24.09
CA GLY A 102 14.82 -5.98 -24.90
C GLY A 102 16.20 -5.77 -24.28
N VAL A 103 16.25 -5.58 -22.96
CA VAL A 103 17.49 -5.44 -22.19
C VAL A 103 18.04 -6.83 -21.81
N ASP A 104 17.94 -7.81 -22.71
CA ASP A 104 18.22 -9.23 -22.44
C ASP A 104 19.66 -9.51 -21.95
N GLY A 105 20.60 -8.58 -22.21
CA GLY A 105 21.99 -8.68 -21.74
C GLY A 105 22.40 -7.76 -20.59
N LYS A 106 21.57 -6.78 -20.16
CA LYS A 106 21.97 -5.78 -19.14
C LYS A 106 21.10 -5.76 -17.88
N ILE A 107 20.24 -6.77 -17.68
CA ILE A 107 19.47 -6.94 -16.42
C ILE A 107 20.42 -6.95 -15.21
N VAL A 108 21.58 -7.61 -15.35
CA VAL A 108 22.62 -7.64 -14.30
C VAL A 108 23.12 -6.22 -13.96
N ILE A 109 23.31 -5.37 -14.97
CA ILE A 109 23.75 -3.98 -14.78
C ILE A 109 22.66 -3.14 -14.10
N LEU A 110 21.39 -3.32 -14.46
CA LEU A 110 20.27 -2.66 -13.77
C LEU A 110 20.18 -3.08 -12.30
N LEU A 111 20.38 -4.36 -12.03
CA LEU A 111 20.35 -4.90 -10.67
C LEU A 111 21.53 -4.39 -9.84
N ILE A 112 22.74 -4.34 -10.42
CA ILE A 112 23.93 -3.75 -9.80
C ILE A 112 23.73 -2.25 -9.55
N ALA A 113 23.14 -1.50 -10.49
CA ALA A 113 22.85 -0.08 -10.31
C ALA A 113 21.87 0.17 -9.15
N LEU A 114 20.83 -0.68 -9.02
CA LEU A 114 19.88 -0.61 -7.91
C LEU A 114 20.53 -0.94 -6.56
N VAL A 115 21.39 -1.95 -6.51
CA VAL A 115 22.16 -2.32 -5.31
C VAL A 115 23.13 -1.20 -4.93
N LEU A 116 23.89 -0.64 -5.88
CA LEU A 116 24.79 0.49 -5.63
C LEU A 116 24.05 1.72 -5.12
N GLY A 117 22.89 2.04 -5.70
CA GLY A 117 22.04 3.13 -5.20
C GLY A 117 21.62 2.93 -3.75
N LYS A 118 21.25 1.70 -3.36
CA LYS A 118 20.93 1.37 -1.95
C LYS A 118 22.15 1.43 -1.03
N VAL A 119 23.31 0.97 -1.48
CA VAL A 119 24.55 1.02 -0.69
C VAL A 119 24.97 2.48 -0.47
N LEU A 120 24.98 3.30 -1.52
CA LEU A 120 25.30 4.72 -1.43
C LEU A 120 24.30 5.48 -0.56
N GLY A 121 22.99 5.22 -0.72
CA GLY A 121 21.95 5.83 0.12
C GLY A 121 22.09 5.46 1.61
N SER A 122 22.41 4.20 1.90
CA SER A 122 22.68 3.73 3.27
C SER A 122 23.92 4.39 3.87
N LEU A 123 25.02 4.45 3.10
CA LEU A 123 26.25 5.15 3.50
C LEU A 123 25.97 6.64 3.77
N PHE A 124 25.20 7.30 2.91
CA PHE A 124 24.86 8.71 3.08
C PHE A 124 24.02 8.95 4.35
N HIS A 125 23.03 8.08 4.60
CA HIS A 125 22.23 8.13 5.83
C HIS A 125 23.10 8.00 7.09
N TRP A 126 24.04 7.05 7.10
CA TRP A 126 24.94 6.85 8.24
C TRP A 126 25.98 7.95 8.43
N ILE A 127 26.52 8.50 7.34
CA ILE A 127 27.61 9.50 7.42
C ILE A 127 27.07 10.90 7.73
N TYR A 128 25.93 11.29 7.16
CA TYR A 128 25.41 12.65 7.25
C TYR A 128 24.21 12.83 8.19
N PHE A 129 23.37 11.80 8.36
CA PHE A 129 22.09 11.93 9.07
C PHE A 129 22.09 11.28 10.46
N ALA A 130 22.96 10.29 10.68
CA ALA A 130 23.10 9.60 11.96
C ALA A 130 24.17 10.20 12.89
N LYS A 131 24.72 11.37 12.53
CA LYS A 131 25.67 12.14 13.36
C LYS A 131 25.11 13.52 13.65
#